data_AF-A0A8C0I7T4-F1
#
_entry.id   AF-A0A8C0I7T4-F1
#
_cell.length_a   1.000
_cell.length_b   1.000
_cell.length_c   1.000
_cell.angle_alpha   90.00
_cell.angle_beta   90.00
_cell.angle_gamma   90.00
#
_symmetry.space_group_name_H-M   'P 1'
#
loop_
_entity.id
_entity.type
_entity.pdbx_description
1 polymer ?
#
loop_
_entity_poly.entity_id
_entity_poly.type
_entity_poly.pdbx_seq_one_letter_code
_entity_poly.pdbx_strand_id
1 'polypeptide(L)'
;MAEGGPDEGSAPPTPSMSSLPLAALNVRVRRRLSLFLNLRAHVAADWTALAEEMGFEYLEIRRLETHADPTGSLLDDWQGRPGASVGRLLELLGKLGRDDLLMELGPSIEEDCQKYILKQQQEASEKPLQVDSVDSSIPRTRDPAGITICDDPLGAVGWWWLSLMITCKARNVTSRLSLHSASLQVPIRSD
;
A
#
# COMPACT_ATOMS: atom_id res chain seq x y z
N MET A 1 -7.95 56.66 3.11
CA MET A 1 -7.12 56.64 1.89
C MET A 1 -6.10 55.51 2.05
N ALA A 2 -6.19 54.51 1.17
CA ALA A 2 -5.33 53.36 0.82
C ALA A 2 -4.31 52.82 1.86
N GLU A 3 -4.43 51.57 2.31
CA GLU A 3 -4.07 50.28 1.64
C GLU A 3 -2.56 49.96 1.72
N GLY A 4 -2.23 48.74 2.16
CA GLY A 4 -0.87 48.22 2.20
C GLY A 4 -0.68 47.13 3.26
N GLY A 5 -1.29 45.97 3.05
CA GLY A 5 -0.92 44.75 3.78
C GLY A 5 0.37 44.15 3.20
N PRO A 6 1.16 43.40 3.99
CA PRO A 6 2.22 42.56 3.45
C PRO A 6 1.78 41.09 3.40
N ASP A 7 1.75 40.58 2.18
CA ASP A 7 2.27 39.27 1.77
C ASP A 7 1.77 38.01 2.50
N GLU A 8 0.69 37.43 1.96
CA GLU A 8 0.55 35.97 1.88
C GLU A 8 1.54 35.45 0.83
N GLY A 9 2.81 35.28 1.22
CA GLY A 9 3.89 34.84 0.34
C GLY A 9 4.69 33.71 0.97
N SER A 10 4.38 32.48 0.56
CA SER A 10 5.18 31.26 0.79
C SER A 10 5.24 30.73 2.23
N ALA A 11 4.24 29.94 2.61
CA ALA A 11 4.38 29.04 3.75
C ALA A 11 5.41 27.95 3.37
N PRO A 12 6.53 27.80 4.10
CA PRO A 12 7.40 26.64 3.92
C PRO A 12 6.60 25.37 4.24
N PRO A 13 6.93 24.22 3.61
CA PRO A 13 6.28 22.96 3.93
C PRO A 13 6.43 22.71 5.43
N THR A 14 5.31 22.42 6.10
CA THR A 14 5.30 22.17 7.54
C THR A 14 6.34 21.08 7.88
N PRO A 15 7.20 21.30 8.89
CA PRO A 15 8.40 20.49 9.13
C PRO A 15 8.13 19.03 9.51
N SER A 16 6.86 18.66 9.77
CA SER A 16 6.43 17.30 10.07
C SER A 16 6.12 16.47 8.81
N MET A 17 5.88 17.09 7.66
CA MET A 17 5.59 16.37 6.41
C MET A 17 6.86 15.98 5.66
N SER A 18 7.91 16.79 5.79
CA SER A 18 9.18 16.60 5.07
C SER A 18 9.99 15.39 5.55
N SER A 19 9.74 14.89 6.76
CA SER A 19 10.41 13.71 7.33
C SER A 19 9.72 12.38 7.00
N LEU A 20 8.59 12.38 6.28
CA LEU A 20 7.85 11.16 5.99
C LEU A 20 8.60 10.26 4.99
N PRO A 21 8.49 8.92 5.14
CA PRO A 21 9.10 7.99 4.19
C PRO A 21 8.38 8.06 2.83
N LEU A 22 9.06 7.66 1.75
CA LEU A 22 8.44 7.61 0.42
C LEU A 22 7.25 6.64 0.32
N ALA A 23 7.08 5.73 1.29
CA ALA A 23 5.89 4.89 1.42
C ALA A 23 4.59 5.70 1.57
N ALA A 24 4.69 6.98 1.97
CA ALA A 24 3.54 7.89 2.02
C ALA A 24 3.00 8.25 0.62
N LEU A 25 3.85 8.24 -0.41
CA LEU A 25 3.46 8.63 -1.77
C LEU A 25 2.66 7.53 -2.47
N ASN A 26 1.48 7.90 -2.96
CA ASN A 26 0.63 6.95 -3.66
C ASN A 26 1.18 6.56 -5.05
N VAL A 27 0.61 5.49 -5.63
CA VAL A 27 1.00 5.01 -6.96
C VAL A 27 0.67 6.01 -8.07
N ARG A 28 -0.34 6.87 -7.90
CA ARG A 28 -0.72 7.88 -8.91
C ARG A 28 0.34 8.96 -9.05
N VAL A 29 0.83 9.51 -7.93
CA VAL A 29 1.91 10.49 -7.87
C VAL A 29 3.19 9.87 -8.41
N ARG A 30 3.53 8.63 -8.00
CA ARG A 30 4.69 7.90 -8.54
C ARG A 30 4.63 7.74 -10.06
N ARG A 31 3.49 7.30 -10.60
CA ARG A 31 3.31 7.19 -12.07
C ARG A 31 3.43 8.53 -12.77
N ARG A 32 2.90 9.60 -12.16
CA ARG A 32 2.97 10.93 -12.75
C ARG A 32 4.39 11.47 -12.73
N LEU A 33 5.14 11.29 -11.65
CA LEU A 33 6.59 11.54 -11.59
C LEU A 33 7.33 10.78 -12.69
N SER A 34 7.04 9.49 -12.87
CA SER A 34 7.63 8.68 -13.93
C SER A 34 7.36 9.26 -15.33
N LEU A 35 6.14 9.75 -15.61
CA LEU A 35 5.82 10.35 -16.91
C LEU A 35 6.67 11.58 -17.23
N PHE A 36 6.98 12.40 -16.23
CA PHE A 36 7.78 13.61 -16.42
C PHE A 36 9.29 13.34 -16.47
N LEU A 37 9.78 12.46 -15.59
CA LEU A 37 11.21 12.24 -15.41
C LEU A 37 11.79 11.19 -16.38
N ASN A 38 10.97 10.24 -16.87
CA ASN A 38 11.43 9.23 -17.83
C ASN A 38 11.64 9.78 -19.24
N LEU A 39 11.08 10.94 -19.55
CA LEU A 39 11.31 11.62 -20.83
C LEU A 39 12.75 12.12 -20.86
N ARG A 40 13.57 11.55 -21.74
CA ARG A 40 14.96 11.99 -21.96
C ARG A 40 14.98 13.37 -22.57
N ALA A 41 15.14 14.40 -21.75
CA ALA A 41 15.26 15.78 -22.15
C ALA A 41 16.74 16.17 -22.24
N HIS A 42 17.14 16.80 -23.34
CA HIS A 42 18.53 17.26 -23.50
C HIS A 42 18.88 18.49 -22.66
N VAL A 43 17.88 19.29 -22.26
CA VAL A 43 18.09 20.59 -21.60
C VAL A 43 17.69 20.56 -20.13
N ALA A 44 16.80 19.65 -19.75
CA ALA A 44 16.22 19.64 -18.42
C ALA A 44 16.57 18.33 -17.71
N ALA A 45 16.69 18.37 -16.38
CA ALA A 45 17.19 17.24 -15.61
C ALA A 45 16.28 16.01 -15.75
N ASP A 46 16.87 14.90 -16.21
CA ASP A 46 16.20 13.60 -16.34
C ASP A 46 16.23 12.84 -15.00
N TRP A 47 15.53 11.71 -14.95
CA TRP A 47 15.61 10.77 -13.82
C TRP A 47 17.05 10.32 -13.49
N THR A 48 17.96 10.30 -14.46
CA THR A 48 19.38 9.95 -14.23
C THR A 48 20.11 11.01 -13.41
N ALA A 49 19.85 12.30 -13.68
CA ALA A 49 20.42 13.39 -12.88
C ALA A 49 19.87 13.36 -11.45
N LEU A 50 18.58 13.02 -11.30
CA LEU A 50 17.99 12.78 -9.97
C LEU A 50 18.66 11.60 -9.26
N ALA A 51 18.93 10.50 -9.96
CA ALA A 51 19.62 9.34 -9.39
C ALA A 51 21.04 9.68 -8.91
N GLU A 52 21.79 10.47 -9.68
CA GLU A 52 23.12 10.95 -9.29
C GLU A 52 23.07 11.80 -8.01
N GLU A 53 22.11 12.73 -7.90
CA GLU A 53 21.91 13.56 -6.70
C GLU A 53 21.47 12.75 -5.46
N MET A 54 20.79 11.62 -5.67
CA MET A 54 20.44 10.66 -4.61
C MET A 54 21.62 9.76 -4.21
N GLY A 55 22.77 9.88 -4.89
CA GLY A 55 23.99 9.12 -4.59
C GLY A 55 23.98 7.70 -5.16
N PHE A 56 23.24 7.46 -6.25
CA PHE A 56 23.35 6.19 -6.98
C PHE A 56 24.62 6.17 -7.83
N GLU A 57 25.30 5.03 -7.84
CA GLU A 57 26.47 4.85 -8.69
C GLU A 57 26.06 4.63 -10.15
N TYR A 58 26.98 4.92 -11.07
CA TYR A 58 26.77 4.76 -12.51
C TYR A 58 26.24 3.37 -12.92
N LEU A 59 26.78 2.29 -12.34
CA LEU A 59 26.33 0.94 -12.67
C LEU A 59 24.91 0.65 -12.18
N GLU A 60 24.50 1.26 -11.06
CA GLU A 60 23.13 1.16 -10.56
C GLU A 60 22.18 1.89 -11.50
N ILE A 61 22.55 3.09 -11.96
CA ILE A 61 21.80 3.86 -12.95
C ILE A 61 21.68 3.07 -14.26
N ARG A 62 22.78 2.48 -14.75
CA ARG A 62 22.78 1.61 -15.93
C ARG A 62 21.88 0.39 -15.78
N ARG A 63 21.83 -0.21 -14.58
CA ARG A 63 20.91 -1.30 -14.30
C ARG A 63 19.45 -0.81 -14.35
N LEU A 64 19.17 0.36 -13.79
CA LEU A 64 17.82 0.93 -13.77
C LEU A 64 17.32 1.29 -15.16
N GLU A 65 18.20 1.72 -16.07
CA GLU A 65 17.86 2.00 -17.49
C GLU A 65 17.24 0.79 -18.21
N THR A 66 17.51 -0.44 -17.75
CA THR A 66 16.93 -1.65 -18.34
C THR A 66 15.46 -1.87 -18.00
N HIS A 67 14.93 -1.15 -17.00
CA HIS A 67 13.55 -1.29 -16.54
C HIS A 67 12.60 -0.44 -17.40
N ALA A 68 11.36 -0.90 -17.56
CA ALA A 68 10.33 -0.17 -18.32
C ALA A 68 9.94 1.17 -17.67
N ASP A 69 10.00 1.23 -16.33
CA ASP A 69 9.84 2.46 -15.55
C ASP A 69 11.07 2.65 -14.65
N PRO A 70 12.12 3.35 -15.13
CA PRO A 70 13.34 3.54 -14.36
C PRO A 70 13.10 4.45 -13.15
N THR A 71 12.28 5.50 -13.26
CA THR A 71 11.95 6.38 -12.12
C THR A 71 11.21 5.64 -11.01
N GLY A 72 10.23 4.80 -11.36
CA GLY A 72 9.52 3.99 -10.37
C GLY A 72 10.46 3.06 -9.60
N SER A 73 11.31 2.33 -10.35
CA SER A 73 12.30 1.41 -9.79
C SER A 73 13.34 2.14 -8.93
N LEU A 74 13.77 3.33 -9.35
CA LEU A 74 14.68 4.19 -8.61
C LEU A 74 14.10 4.63 -7.25
N LEU A 75 12.82 5.04 -7.22
CA LEU A 75 12.15 5.43 -5.97
C LEU A 75 11.92 4.24 -5.02
N ASP A 76 11.82 3.03 -5.56
CA ASP A 76 11.71 1.81 -4.77
C ASP A 76 13.05 1.40 -4.18
N ASP A 77 14.13 1.45 -4.96
CA ASP A 77 15.49 1.20 -4.46
C ASP A 77 15.94 2.28 -3.46
N TRP A 78 15.52 3.53 -3.65
CA TRP A 78 15.88 4.63 -2.74
C TRP A 78 15.24 4.50 -1.37
N GLN A 79 14.07 3.85 -1.24
CA GLN A 79 13.40 3.66 0.07
C GLN A 79 14.27 2.92 1.10
N GLY A 80 15.18 2.05 0.66
CA GLY A 80 16.09 1.32 1.54
C GLY A 80 17.31 2.14 2.01
N ARG A 81 17.52 3.34 1.47
CA ARG A 81 18.72 4.15 1.73
C ARG A 81 18.51 5.15 2.88
N PRO A 82 19.56 5.43 3.68
CA PRO A 82 19.50 6.48 4.69
C PRO A 82 19.32 7.85 4.01
N GLY A 83 18.37 8.64 4.51
CA GLY A 83 18.03 9.95 3.93
C GLY A 83 16.89 9.93 2.90
N ALA A 84 16.24 8.78 2.70
CA ALA A 84 15.05 8.67 1.86
C ALA A 84 13.82 9.27 2.55
N SER A 85 13.46 10.49 2.17
CA SER A 85 12.25 11.16 2.64
C SER A 85 11.54 11.91 1.52
N VAL A 86 10.25 12.15 1.71
CA VAL A 86 9.45 12.95 0.77
C VAL A 86 9.97 14.38 0.70
N GLY A 87 10.34 14.98 1.83
CA GLY A 87 10.93 16.32 1.85
C GLY A 87 12.26 16.38 1.10
N ARG A 88 13.11 15.36 1.27
CA ARG A 88 14.37 15.28 0.54
C ARG A 88 14.15 15.15 -0.96
N LEU A 89 13.14 14.41 -1.40
CA LEU A 89 12.79 14.31 -2.81
C LEU A 89 12.43 15.68 -3.39
N LEU A 90 11.57 16.44 -2.69
CA LEU A 90 11.15 17.77 -3.13
C LEU A 90 12.32 18.76 -3.17
N GLU A 91 13.22 18.72 -2.19
CA GLU A 91 14.45 19.50 -2.19
C GLU A 91 15.32 19.19 -3.42
N LEU A 92 15.52 17.91 -3.74
CA LEU A 92 16.31 17.50 -4.90
C LEU A 92 15.66 17.95 -6.22
N LEU A 93 14.33 17.82 -6.35
CA LEU A 93 13.60 18.29 -7.52
C LEU A 93 13.70 19.80 -7.71
N GLY A 94 13.67 20.58 -6.62
CA GLY A 94 13.91 22.02 -6.65
C GLY A 94 15.35 22.38 -7.06
N LYS A 95 16.36 21.64 -6.56
CA LYS A 95 17.76 21.83 -6.98
C LYS A 95 17.99 21.55 -8.46
N LEU A 96 17.27 20.58 -9.01
CA LEU A 96 17.31 20.24 -10.43
C LEU A 96 16.51 21.20 -11.31
N GLY A 97 15.86 22.22 -10.73
CA GLY A 97 15.09 23.23 -11.45
C GLY A 97 13.81 22.68 -12.09
N ARG A 98 13.23 21.60 -11.55
CA ARG A 98 11.98 21.01 -12.04
C ARG A 98 10.77 21.54 -11.28
N ASP A 99 10.62 22.87 -11.28
CA ASP A 99 9.54 23.55 -10.57
C ASP A 99 8.14 23.19 -11.12
N ASP A 100 8.07 22.82 -12.41
CA ASP A 100 6.84 22.31 -13.04
C ASP A 100 6.25 21.12 -12.26
N LEU A 101 7.11 20.20 -11.80
CA LEU A 101 6.70 19.04 -11.02
C LEU A 101 6.21 19.42 -9.63
N LEU A 102 6.87 20.39 -8.99
CA LEU A 102 6.50 20.86 -7.66
C LEU A 102 5.14 21.54 -7.69
N MET A 103 4.87 22.34 -8.73
CA MET A 103 3.59 23.02 -8.91
C MET A 103 2.45 22.03 -9.21
N GLU A 104 2.71 21.03 -10.05
CA GLU A 104 1.66 20.08 -10.47
C GLU A 104 1.38 19.00 -9.41
N LEU A 105 2.43 18.47 -8.77
CA LEU A 105 2.32 17.35 -7.84
C LEU A 105 2.25 17.77 -6.37
N GLY A 106 2.65 19.00 -6.04
CA GLY A 106 2.60 19.55 -4.69
C GLY A 106 1.32 19.23 -3.92
N PRO A 107 0.12 19.61 -4.40
CA PRO A 107 -1.13 19.33 -3.67
C PRO A 107 -1.42 17.84 -3.53
N SER A 108 -1.11 17.03 -4.56
CA SER A 108 -1.33 15.58 -4.51
C SER A 108 -0.40 14.90 -3.50
N ILE A 109 0.85 15.37 -3.38
CA ILE A 109 1.83 14.86 -2.41
C ILE A 109 1.41 15.23 -0.99
N GLU A 110 0.95 16.46 -0.78
CA GLU A 110 0.49 16.92 0.53
C GLU A 110 -0.71 16.12 1.03
N GLU A 111 -1.71 15.89 0.17
CA GLU A 111 -2.85 15.04 0.47
C GLU A 111 -2.45 13.61 0.85
N ASP A 112 -1.51 13.02 0.12
CA ASP A 112 -1.02 11.67 0.38
C ASP A 112 -0.29 11.59 1.74
N CYS A 113 0.52 12.60 2.06
CA CYS A 113 1.19 12.71 3.36
C CYS A 113 0.18 12.79 4.51
N GLN A 114 -0.88 13.59 4.36
CA GLN A 114 -1.94 13.70 5.37
C GLN A 114 -2.67 12.36 5.56
N LYS A 115 -3.07 11.71 4.46
CA LYS A 115 -3.72 10.39 4.49
C LYS A 115 -2.83 9.36 5.19
N TYR A 116 -1.53 9.40 4.94
CA TYR A 116 -0.57 8.50 5.58
C TYR A 116 -0.46 8.73 7.09
N ILE A 117 -0.38 9.99 7.54
CA ILE A 117 -0.34 10.32 8.98
C ILE A 117 -1.62 9.85 9.69
N LEU A 118 -2.79 10.13 9.11
CA LEU A 118 -4.08 9.70 9.69
C LEU A 118 -4.17 8.18 9.79
N LYS A 119 -3.72 7.47 8.74
CA LYS A 119 -3.68 6.01 8.73
C LYS A 119 -2.74 5.46 9.82
N GLN A 120 -1.54 6.03 9.98
CA GLN A 120 -0.61 5.63 11.04
C GLN A 120 -1.20 5.83 12.44
N GLN A 121 -1.91 6.95 12.68
CA GLN A 121 -2.56 7.21 13.96
C GLN A 121 -3.68 6.21 14.26
N GLN A 122 -4.48 5.87 13.26
CA GLN A 122 -5.54 4.88 13.39
C GLN A 122 -4.96 3.49 13.70
N GLU A 123 -3.94 3.06 12.96
CA GLU A 123 -3.27 1.77 13.19
C GLU A 123 -2.63 1.69 14.58
N ALA A 124 -2.04 2.78 15.07
CA ALA A 124 -1.50 2.86 16.42
C ALA A 124 -2.59 2.72 17.50
N SER A 125 -3.80 3.23 17.23
CA SER A 125 -4.96 3.08 18.12
C SER A 125 -5.60 1.69 18.07
N GLU A 126 -5.52 1.01 16.93
CA GLU A 126 -6.08 -0.34 16.71
C GLU A 126 -5.14 -1.47 17.12
N LYS A 127 -3.83 -1.21 17.21
CA LYS A 127 -2.86 -2.21 17.66
C LYS A 127 -3.22 -2.64 19.09
N PRO A 128 -3.46 -3.94 19.35
CA PRO A 128 -3.80 -4.39 20.68
C PRO A 128 -2.65 -4.04 21.64
N LEU A 129 -2.97 -3.31 22.70
CA LEU A 129 -2.04 -2.99 23.78
C LEU A 129 -1.73 -4.27 24.56
N GLN A 130 -0.87 -5.11 23.99
CA GLN A 130 -0.36 -6.29 24.66
C GLN A 130 0.56 -5.79 25.76
N VAL A 131 0.24 -6.14 27.00
CA VAL A 131 0.97 -5.66 28.18
C VAL A 131 2.45 -6.09 28.08
N ASP A 132 3.38 -5.14 28.27
CA ASP A 132 4.84 -5.35 28.07
C ASP A 132 5.41 -6.53 28.87
N SER A 133 4.78 -6.87 29.99
CA SER A 133 5.09 -8.06 30.76
C SER A 133 3.89 -8.98 30.83
N VAL A 134 3.97 -10.11 30.13
CA VAL A 134 3.22 -11.30 30.51
C VAL A 134 3.98 -11.90 31.67
N ASP A 135 3.56 -11.59 32.91
CA ASP A 135 4.11 -12.29 34.07
C ASP A 135 3.66 -13.75 33.96
N SER A 136 4.61 -14.66 33.75
CA SER A 136 4.32 -16.08 33.71
C SER A 136 3.92 -16.49 35.11
N SER A 137 2.63 -16.46 35.42
CA SER A 137 2.13 -16.99 36.67
C SER A 137 2.52 -18.47 36.72
N ILE A 138 3.50 -18.81 37.55
CA ILE A 138 3.78 -20.21 37.88
C ILE A 138 2.46 -20.76 38.44
N PRO A 139 1.90 -21.83 37.85
CA PRO A 139 0.64 -22.37 38.33
C PRO A 139 0.81 -22.79 39.79
N ARG A 140 0.11 -22.11 40.72
CA ARG A 140 0.05 -22.52 42.14
C ARG A 140 -0.95 -23.66 42.37
N THR A 141 -1.17 -24.49 41.36
CA THR A 141 -1.94 -25.73 41.50
C THR A 141 -1.02 -26.81 42.03
N ARG A 142 -1.43 -27.48 43.12
CA ARG A 142 -0.66 -28.54 43.78
C ARG A 142 -0.58 -29.84 42.97
N ASP A 143 -1.33 -29.91 41.86
CA ASP A 143 -1.38 -31.04 40.93
C ASP A 143 -0.96 -30.61 39.51
N PRO A 144 0.02 -31.30 38.89
CA PRO A 144 0.54 -31.00 37.56
C PRO A 144 -0.34 -31.62 36.45
N ALA A 145 -1.65 -31.38 36.46
CA ALA A 145 -2.50 -31.73 35.32
C ALA A 145 -2.49 -30.56 34.31
N GLY A 146 -1.34 -30.33 33.68
CA GLY A 146 -1.26 -29.51 32.48
C GLY A 146 -1.93 -30.22 31.32
N ILE A 147 -2.47 -29.47 30.35
CA ILE A 147 -3.06 -30.04 29.14
C ILE A 147 -1.94 -30.80 28.42
N THR A 148 -1.99 -32.12 28.46
CA THR A 148 -1.03 -33.02 27.83
C THR A 148 -1.52 -33.41 26.44
N ILE A 149 -0.61 -33.94 25.62
CA ILE A 149 -0.92 -34.44 24.26
C ILE A 149 -1.94 -35.61 24.31
N CYS A 150 -2.22 -36.15 25.49
CA CYS A 150 -3.18 -37.22 25.74
C CYS A 150 -4.60 -36.70 26.09
N ASP A 151 -4.76 -35.40 26.36
CA ASP A 151 -6.08 -34.80 26.57
C ASP A 151 -6.75 -34.60 25.20
N ASP A 152 -7.87 -35.29 24.94
CA ASP A 152 -8.66 -35.15 23.72
C ASP A 152 -9.53 -33.88 23.81
N PRO A 153 -9.19 -32.77 23.11
CA PRO A 153 -9.93 -31.52 23.22
C PRO A 153 -11.33 -31.60 22.57
N LEU A 154 -11.63 -32.67 21.83
CA LEU A 154 -12.87 -32.88 21.07
C LEU A 154 -13.58 -34.19 21.44
N GLY A 155 -13.41 -34.68 22.68
CA GLY A 155 -13.89 -35.99 23.12
C GLY A 155 -15.18 -36.46 22.46
N ALA A 156 -15.11 -37.52 21.64
CA ALA A 156 -16.17 -38.30 20.95
C ALA A 156 -17.34 -37.58 20.20
N VAL A 157 -17.75 -36.37 20.58
CA VAL A 157 -18.90 -35.64 20.01
C VAL A 157 -18.55 -34.87 18.74
N GLY A 158 -17.28 -34.56 18.48
CA GLY A 158 -16.87 -33.79 17.29
C GLY A 158 -17.08 -34.52 15.95
N TRP A 159 -17.00 -35.85 15.95
CA TRP A 159 -16.97 -36.65 14.71
C TRP A 159 -18.37 -36.90 14.15
N TRP A 160 -19.41 -36.83 14.99
CA TRP A 160 -20.81 -37.02 14.60
C TRP A 160 -21.33 -35.83 13.78
N TRP A 161 -20.88 -34.61 14.11
CA TRP A 161 -21.25 -33.40 13.39
C TRP A 161 -20.68 -33.33 11.98
N LEU A 162 -19.43 -33.79 11.78
CA LEU A 162 -18.80 -33.79 10.46
C LEU A 162 -19.49 -34.79 9.50
N SER A 163 -19.98 -35.92 10.02
CA SER A 163 -20.67 -36.94 9.21
C SER A 163 -22.05 -36.48 8.70
N LEU A 164 -22.75 -35.62 9.44
CA LEU A 164 -24.04 -35.08 9.00
C LEU A 164 -23.89 -34.06 7.85
N MET A 165 -22.84 -33.23 7.87
CA MET A 165 -22.62 -32.26 6.80
C MET A 165 -22.22 -32.91 5.46
N ILE A 166 -21.46 -34.00 5.49
CA ILE A 166 -21.00 -34.71 4.29
C ILE A 166 -22.18 -35.40 3.58
N THR A 167 -23.12 -35.98 4.34
CA THR A 167 -24.30 -36.66 3.77
C THR A 167 -25.39 -35.70 3.28
N CYS A 168 -25.51 -34.49 3.86
CA CYS A 168 -26.41 -33.46 3.34
C CYS A 168 -25.96 -32.88 1.99
N LYS A 169 -24.65 -32.78 1.72
CA LYS A 169 -24.15 -32.27 0.44
C LYS A 169 -24.34 -33.25 -0.72
N ALA A 170 -24.29 -34.56 -0.46
CA ALA A 170 -24.42 -35.60 -1.50
C ALA A 170 -25.86 -35.78 -2.03
N ARG A 171 -26.90 -35.40 -1.26
CA ARG A 171 -28.31 -35.49 -1.69
C ARG A 171 -28.76 -34.35 -2.61
N ASN A 172 -28.03 -33.24 -2.69
CA ASN A 172 -28.45 -32.07 -3.49
C ASN A 172 -27.85 -32.07 -4.91
N VAL A 173 -26.90 -32.96 -5.20
CA VAL A 173 -26.19 -33.02 -6.50
C VAL A 173 -26.71 -34.14 -7.42
N THR A 174 -27.53 -35.07 -6.93
CA THR A 174 -28.09 -36.19 -7.70
C THR A 174 -29.60 -36.09 -7.95
N SER A 175 -30.18 -34.90 -7.82
CA SER A 175 -31.56 -34.60 -8.25
C SER A 175 -31.61 -33.53 -9.33
N ARG A 176 -30.81 -33.68 -10.39
CA ARG A 176 -31.10 -33.05 -11.70
C ARG A 176 -30.77 -34.03 -12.81
N LEU A 177 -31.62 -35.03 -12.96
CA LEU A 177 -31.80 -35.74 -14.23
C LEU A 177 -33.19 -35.40 -14.76
N SER A 178 -33.21 -34.97 -16.02
CA SER A 178 -34.34 -34.97 -16.93
C SER A 178 -35.49 -33.98 -16.65
N LEU A 179 -35.39 -32.79 -17.26
CA LEU A 179 -36.57 -32.19 -17.89
C LEU A 179 -36.23 -31.72 -19.30
N HIS A 180 -37.06 -32.22 -20.20
CA HIS A 180 -37.05 -32.11 -21.64
C HIS A 180 -36.77 -30.72 -22.20
N SER A 181 -35.99 -30.72 -23.28
CA SER A 181 -35.93 -29.67 -24.30
C SER A 181 -37.35 -29.35 -24.79
N ALA A 182 -37.85 -28.16 -24.45
CA ALA A 182 -39.06 -27.59 -25.02
C ALA A 182 -38.64 -26.35 -25.82
N SER A 183 -38.47 -26.57 -27.12
CA SER A 183 -38.29 -25.51 -28.11
C SER A 183 -39.57 -24.68 -28.19
N LEU A 184 -39.56 -23.45 -27.69
CA LEU A 184 -40.65 -22.50 -27.88
C LEU A 184 -40.54 -21.93 -29.30
N GLN A 185 -41.28 -22.50 -30.23
CA GLN A 185 -41.60 -21.88 -31.51
C GLN A 185 -42.47 -20.64 -31.27
N VAL A 186 -41.99 -19.49 -31.72
CA VAL A 186 -42.75 -18.24 -31.84
C VAL A 186 -43.60 -18.33 -33.11
N PRO A 187 -44.94 -18.27 -33.05
CA PRO A 187 -45.74 -18.07 -34.24
C PRO A 187 -45.83 -16.58 -34.56
N ILE A 188 -45.15 -16.19 -35.64
CA ILE A 188 -45.36 -14.92 -36.34
C ILE A 188 -46.77 -14.97 -36.91
N ARG A 189 -47.65 -14.04 -36.48
CA ARG A 189 -48.94 -13.81 -37.13
C ARG A 189 -48.74 -12.76 -38.21
N SER A 190 -48.86 -13.20 -39.47
CA SER A 190 -49.06 -12.33 -40.62
C SER A 190 -50.55 -12.04 -40.80
N ASP A 191 -50.81 -10.84 -41.32
CA ASP A 191 -52.09 -10.17 -41.68
C ASP A 191 -53.02 -9.74 -40.55
#